data_AF-A0A7Y3FKY9-F1
#
_entry.id   AF-A0A7Y3FKY9-F1
#
_cell.length_a   1.000
_cell.length_b   1.000
_cell.length_c   1.000
_cell.angle_alpha   90.00
_cell.angle_beta   90.00
_cell.angle_gamma   90.00
#
_symmetry.space_group_name_H-M   'P 1'
#
loop_
_entity.id
_entity.type
_entity.pdbx_description
1 polymer ?
#
loop_
_entity_poly.entity_id
_entity_poly.type
_entity_poly.pdbx_seq_one_letter_code
_entity_poly.pdbx_strand_id
1 'polypeptide(L)'
;VWMARTARELIGARPHSYEPVFDEVVRWGWDRGHGGFYFQGKPGRPAGALKKQWWVQAEGLVAALTAGNSSSRYGIFEETLQWIERLQADWAGGEWHDTIDVFGCPRGKKGWAWKTGYHTTRSVLRAITLTQDLVRSDHPHR
;
A
#
# COMPACT_ATOMS: atom_id res chain seq x y z
N VAL A 1 -5.03 3.44 8.56
CA VAL A 1 -5.04 4.79 7.94
C VAL A 1 -6.29 4.99 7.08
N TRP A 2 -6.38 4.40 5.88
CA TRP A 2 -7.45 4.71 4.92
C TRP A 2 -8.88 4.40 5.41
N MET A 3 -9.12 3.26 6.06
CA MET A 3 -10.46 2.92 6.59
C MET A 3 -10.95 3.93 7.63
N ALA A 4 -10.06 4.32 8.54
CA ALA A 4 -10.39 5.27 9.58
C ALA A 4 -10.73 6.64 8.97
N ARG A 5 -9.98 7.06 7.95
CA ARG A 5 -10.27 8.28 7.18
C ARG A 5 -11.66 8.19 6.53
N THR A 6 -11.93 7.13 5.77
CA THR A 6 -13.22 6.95 5.09
C THR A 6 -14.40 6.90 6.08
N ALA A 7 -14.25 6.19 7.21
CA ALA A 7 -15.30 6.13 8.23
C ALA A 7 -15.60 7.51 8.82
N ARG A 8 -14.57 8.31 9.09
CA ARG A 8 -14.71 9.69 9.58
C ARG A 8 -15.41 10.59 8.57
N GLU A 9 -15.05 10.49 7.30
CA GLU A 9 -15.68 11.23 6.21
C GLU A 9 -17.19 10.88 6.12
N LEU A 10 -17.54 9.60 6.19
CA LEU A 10 -18.93 9.12 6.09
C LEU A 10 -19.82 9.61 7.24
N ILE A 11 -19.30 9.74 8.46
CA ILE A 11 -20.06 10.23 9.61
C ILE A 11 -19.99 11.76 9.76
N GLY A 12 -19.39 12.48 8.81
CA GLY A 12 -19.20 13.93 8.88
C GLY A 12 -18.31 14.37 10.05
N ALA A 13 -17.39 13.52 10.51
CA ALA A 13 -16.47 13.88 11.57
C ALA A 13 -15.49 14.95 11.10
N ARG A 14 -14.96 15.74 12.05
CA ARG A 14 -13.90 16.71 11.73
C ARG A 14 -12.72 16.02 11.04
N PRO A 15 -12.10 16.67 10.03
CA PRO A 15 -10.89 16.18 9.38
C PRO A 15 -9.81 15.81 10.41
N HIS A 16 -9.10 14.73 10.14
CA HIS A 16 -8.01 14.24 10.99
C HIS A 16 -6.85 13.81 10.10
N SER A 17 -5.65 14.29 10.40
CA SER A 17 -4.45 13.87 9.66
C SER A 17 -4.03 12.48 10.11
N TYR A 18 -3.83 11.59 9.14
CA TYR A 18 -3.24 10.28 9.37
C TYR A 18 -1.77 10.23 8.93
N GLU A 19 -1.19 11.36 8.55
CA GLU A 19 0.20 11.47 8.14
C GLU A 19 1.17 10.99 9.23
N PRO A 20 1.03 11.36 10.52
CA PRO A 20 1.98 10.90 11.53
C PRO A 20 2.02 9.38 11.68
N VAL A 21 0.86 8.73 11.57
CA VAL A 21 0.75 7.27 11.64
C VAL A 21 1.42 6.63 10.41
N PHE A 22 1.18 7.19 9.22
CA PHE A 22 1.79 6.67 8.00
C PHE A 22 3.31 6.94 7.98
N ASP A 23 3.78 8.07 8.52
CA ASP A 23 5.19 8.36 8.69
C ASP A 23 5.91 7.34 9.55
N GLU A 24 5.29 6.90 10.66
CA GLU A 24 5.88 5.84 11.47
C GLU A 24 5.95 4.52 10.69
N VAL A 25 4.92 4.18 9.93
CA VAL A 25 4.90 2.98 9.07
C VAL A 25 6.00 3.04 8.03
N VAL A 26 6.17 4.17 7.33
CA VAL A 26 7.26 4.34 6.35
C VAL A 26 8.62 4.32 7.05
N ARG A 27 8.76 5.01 8.20
CA ARG A 27 10.04 5.11 8.91
C ARG A 27 10.59 3.75 9.31
N TRP A 28 9.74 2.86 9.80
CA TRP A 28 10.11 1.60 10.44
C TRP A 28 9.77 0.34 9.65
N GLY A 29 8.81 0.43 8.73
CA GLY A 29 8.28 -0.68 7.96
C GLY A 29 8.65 -0.67 6.48
N TRP A 30 9.18 0.43 5.93
CA TRP A 30 9.63 0.48 4.53
C TRP A 30 11.05 -0.07 4.37
N ASP A 31 11.25 -0.96 3.40
CA ASP A 31 12.58 -1.41 3.00
C ASP A 31 13.23 -0.36 2.08
N ARG A 32 14.11 0.48 2.65
CA ARG A 32 14.83 1.52 1.90
C ARG A 32 15.83 0.98 0.87
N GLY A 33 16.23 -0.30 0.98
CA GLY A 33 17.21 -0.90 0.08
C GLY A 33 16.57 -1.53 -1.15
N HIS A 34 15.43 -2.20 -0.97
CA HIS A 34 14.80 -2.98 -2.05
C HIS A 34 13.37 -2.57 -2.36
N GLY A 35 12.81 -1.59 -1.65
CA GLY A 35 11.41 -1.20 -1.75
C GLY A 35 10.45 -2.22 -1.13
N GLY A 36 9.20 -1.78 -0.97
CA GLY A 36 8.13 -2.57 -0.39
C GLY A 36 8.12 -2.55 1.14
N PHE A 37 6.94 -2.78 1.71
CA PHE A 37 6.72 -2.82 3.15
C PHE A 37 7.03 -4.21 3.71
N TYR A 38 7.78 -4.23 4.82
CA TYR A 38 7.96 -5.43 5.63
C TYR A 38 6.64 -5.87 6.27
N PHE A 39 6.52 -7.17 6.51
CA PHE A 39 5.28 -7.78 6.98
C PHE A 39 4.85 -7.28 8.36
N GLN A 40 5.79 -7.20 9.32
CA GLN A 40 5.43 -6.86 10.70
C GLN A 40 6.61 -6.27 11.49
N GLY A 41 6.29 -5.33 12.37
CA GLY A 41 7.21 -4.74 13.35
C GLY A 41 6.48 -4.31 14.61
N LYS A 42 7.26 -3.93 15.65
CA LYS A 42 6.73 -3.26 16.83
C LYS A 42 6.71 -1.75 16.59
N PRO A 43 5.72 -1.01 17.11
CA PRO A 43 5.72 0.46 17.03
C PRO A 43 7.04 1.06 17.55
N GLY A 44 7.55 2.08 16.85
CA GLY A 44 8.79 2.76 17.20
C GLY A 44 10.08 1.92 17.04
N ARG A 45 10.02 0.75 16.38
CA ARG A 45 11.18 -0.13 16.17
C ARG A 45 11.24 -0.66 14.74
N PRO A 46 12.43 -1.00 14.22
CA PRO A 46 12.55 -1.68 12.93
C PRO A 46 11.67 -2.94 12.86
N ALA A 47 11.20 -3.24 11.65
CA ALA A 47 10.43 -4.46 11.38
C ALA A 47 11.17 -5.71 11.86
N GLY A 48 10.42 -6.63 12.48
CA GLY A 48 10.94 -7.91 12.97
C GLY A 48 10.72 -9.06 11.97
N ALA A 49 9.75 -8.93 11.06
CA ALA A 49 9.48 -9.90 10.01
C ALA A 49 9.67 -9.24 8.64
N LEU A 50 10.79 -9.57 7.98
CA LEU A 50 11.27 -8.86 6.78
C LEU A 50 10.73 -9.42 5.46
N LYS A 51 9.93 -10.49 5.49
CA LYS A 51 9.17 -10.93 4.31
C LYS A 51 8.15 -9.86 3.91
N LYS A 52 7.75 -9.83 2.65
CA LYS A 52 6.79 -8.84 2.12
C LYS A 52 5.54 -9.55 1.59
N GLN A 53 4.41 -9.37 2.28
CA GLN A 53 3.15 -10.03 1.92
C GLN A 53 2.28 -9.15 1.02
N TRP A 54 1.56 -9.80 0.10
CA TRP A 54 0.67 -9.18 -0.89
C TRP A 54 -0.30 -8.16 -0.30
N TRP A 55 -1.01 -8.53 0.77
CA TRP A 55 -2.03 -7.67 1.35
C TRP A 55 -1.40 -6.45 2.03
N VAL A 56 -0.19 -6.57 2.59
CA VAL A 56 0.52 -5.43 3.18
C VAL A 56 0.88 -4.41 2.11
N GLN A 57 1.31 -4.86 0.92
CA GLN A 57 1.60 -3.95 -0.18
C GLN A 57 0.33 -3.30 -0.72
N ALA A 58 -0.74 -4.09 -0.88
CA ALA A 58 -2.06 -3.61 -1.30
C ALA A 58 -2.60 -2.50 -0.39
N GLU A 59 -2.54 -2.70 0.94
CA GLU A 59 -2.97 -1.69 1.91
C GLU A 59 -2.01 -0.50 1.99
N GLY A 60 -0.71 -0.73 1.87
CA GLY A 60 0.33 0.30 1.83
C GLY A 60 0.15 1.25 0.64
N LEU A 61 -0.15 0.69 -0.53
CA LEU A 61 -0.46 1.43 -1.76
C LEU A 61 -1.62 2.41 -1.55
N VAL A 62 -2.74 1.95 -1.00
CA VAL A 62 -3.91 2.80 -0.72
C VAL A 62 -3.62 3.79 0.42
N ALA A 63 -2.87 3.38 1.44
CA ALA A 63 -2.51 4.25 2.55
C ALA A 63 -1.64 5.43 2.09
N ALA A 64 -0.70 5.20 1.16
CA ALA A 64 0.14 6.26 0.61
C ALA A 64 -0.70 7.39 -0.02
N LEU A 65 -1.72 7.04 -0.81
CA LEU A 65 -2.61 8.02 -1.44
C LEU A 65 -3.62 8.69 -0.49
N THR A 66 -3.85 8.12 0.70
CA THR A 66 -4.92 8.58 1.61
C THR A 66 -4.41 9.16 2.92
N ALA A 67 -3.13 8.99 3.26
CA ALA A 67 -2.57 9.52 4.50
C ALA A 67 -2.50 11.05 4.51
N GLY A 68 -2.28 11.68 3.35
CA GLY A 68 -2.11 13.12 3.17
C GLY A 68 -1.85 13.48 1.70
N ASN A 69 -1.68 14.77 1.40
CA ASN A 69 -1.43 15.28 0.04
C ASN A 69 -0.04 15.92 -0.03
N SER A 70 1.00 15.10 -0.10
CA SER A 70 2.39 15.58 -0.24
C SER A 70 3.19 14.75 -1.24
N SER A 71 4.17 15.38 -1.87
CA SER A 71 5.03 14.75 -2.89
C SER A 71 5.75 13.50 -2.39
N SER A 72 6.16 13.48 -1.12
CA SER A 72 6.80 12.31 -0.52
C SER A 72 5.88 11.09 -0.45
N ARG A 73 4.55 11.28 -0.37
CA ARG A 73 3.58 10.18 -0.39
C ARG A 73 3.39 9.61 -1.76
N TYR A 74 3.37 10.45 -2.77
CA TYR A 74 3.32 10.01 -4.16
C TYR A 74 4.56 9.21 -4.53
N GLY A 75 5.74 9.61 -4.06
CA GLY A 75 6.95 8.80 -4.19
C GLY A 75 6.81 7.40 -3.58
N ILE A 76 6.30 7.28 -2.35
CA ILE A 76 6.06 5.96 -1.73
C ILE A 76 5.01 5.14 -2.50
N PHE A 77 3.95 5.79 -2.99
CA PHE A 77 2.95 5.13 -3.83
C PHE A 77 3.58 4.58 -5.12
N GLU A 78 4.34 5.40 -5.85
CA GLU A 78 5.01 5.04 -7.10
C GLU A 78 6.03 3.93 -6.89
N GLU A 79 6.89 4.05 -5.88
CA GLU A 79 7.87 3.00 -5.53
C GLU A 79 7.18 1.68 -5.16
N THR A 80 6.07 1.75 -4.42
CA THR A 80 5.29 0.55 -4.07
C THR A 80 4.66 -0.09 -5.31
N LEU A 81 4.07 0.72 -6.19
CA LEU A 81 3.46 0.22 -7.43
C LEU A 81 4.51 -0.45 -8.33
N GLN A 82 5.63 0.23 -8.58
CA GLN A 82 6.73 -0.31 -9.37
C GLN A 82 7.32 -1.59 -8.76
N TRP A 83 7.41 -1.65 -7.43
CA TRP A 83 7.85 -2.86 -6.73
C TRP A 83 6.88 -4.02 -6.95
N ILE A 84 5.58 -3.77 -6.83
CA ILE A 84 4.53 -4.76 -7.07
C ILE A 84 4.63 -5.27 -8.50
N GLU A 85 4.65 -4.37 -9.49
CA GLU A 85 4.69 -4.73 -10.92
C GLU A 85 5.93 -5.56 -11.27
N ARG A 86 7.07 -5.24 -10.67
CA ARG A 86 8.34 -5.91 -10.97
C ARG A 86 8.49 -7.27 -10.29
N LEU A 87 8.05 -7.40 -9.04
CA LEU A 87 8.42 -8.53 -8.18
C LEU A 87 7.24 -9.36 -7.71
N GLN A 88 6.10 -8.73 -7.42
CA GLN A 88 4.99 -9.41 -6.76
C GLN A 88 3.87 -9.81 -7.72
N ALA A 89 3.61 -9.03 -8.76
CA ALA A 89 2.69 -9.40 -9.82
C ALA A 89 3.28 -10.52 -10.68
N ASP A 90 2.50 -11.58 -10.88
CA ASP A 90 2.82 -12.62 -11.86
C ASP A 90 2.07 -12.32 -13.15
N TRP A 91 2.79 -11.76 -14.12
CA TRP A 91 2.22 -11.41 -15.42
C TRP A 91 1.93 -12.61 -16.32
N ALA A 92 2.58 -13.76 -16.08
CA ALA A 92 2.37 -14.97 -16.86
C ALA A 92 1.19 -15.81 -16.33
N GLY A 93 1.13 -15.97 -15.00
CA GLY A 93 0.12 -16.76 -14.30
C GLY A 93 -1.08 -15.97 -13.77
N GLY A 94 -1.03 -14.64 -13.86
CA GLY A 94 -2.01 -13.73 -13.27
C GLY A 94 -1.91 -13.63 -11.75
N GLU A 95 -2.55 -12.60 -11.21
CA GLU A 95 -2.57 -12.28 -9.78
C GLU A 95 -1.17 -11.96 -9.22
N TRP A 96 -1.06 -11.80 -7.91
CA TRP A 96 0.15 -11.54 -7.15
C TRP A 96 0.60 -12.81 -6.42
N HIS A 97 1.90 -12.99 -6.35
CA HIS A 97 2.51 -13.92 -5.41
C HIS A 97 2.10 -13.56 -3.98
N ASP A 98 1.89 -14.57 -3.15
CA ASP A 98 1.54 -14.41 -1.75
C ASP A 98 2.62 -13.60 -1.04
N THR A 99 3.86 -14.08 -1.08
CA THR A 99 4.94 -13.46 -0.34
C THR A 99 6.17 -13.32 -1.22
N ILE A 100 6.87 -12.19 -1.10
CA ILE A 100 8.29 -12.10 -1.48
C ILE A 100 9.10 -12.36 -0.21
N ASP A 101 9.91 -13.41 -0.23
CA ASP A 101 10.72 -13.80 0.93
C ASP A 101 11.89 -12.83 1.15
N VAL A 102 12.67 -13.07 2.21
CA VAL A 102 13.79 -12.20 2.59
C VAL A 102 14.93 -12.17 1.57
N PHE A 103 14.95 -13.12 0.62
CA PHE A 103 15.92 -13.19 -0.45
C PHE A 103 15.39 -12.58 -1.76
N GLY A 104 14.20 -11.99 -1.74
CA GLY A 104 13.57 -11.42 -2.92
C GLY A 104 12.88 -12.44 -3.82
N CYS A 105 12.72 -13.69 -3.37
CA CYS A 105 12.09 -14.72 -4.18
C CYS A 105 10.56 -14.74 -3.99
N PRO A 106 9.77 -14.80 -5.07
CA PRO A 106 8.33 -14.99 -4.97
C PRO A 106 7.97 -16.39 -4.47
N ARG A 107 7.02 -16.47 -3.52
CA ARG A 107 6.60 -17.70 -2.83
C ARG A 107 5.08 -17.75 -2.66
N GLY A 108 4.59 -18.95 -2.36
CA GLY A 108 3.23 -19.21 -1.91
C GLY A 108 2.19 -19.39 -3.02
N LYS A 109 1.01 -19.89 -2.63
CA LYS A 109 -0.12 -20.15 -3.53
C LYS A 109 -0.84 -18.83 -3.84
N LYS A 110 -1.31 -18.66 -5.07
CA LYS A 110 -2.05 -17.45 -5.47
C LYS A 110 -3.50 -17.40 -4.97
N GLY A 111 -4.04 -18.53 -4.52
CA GLY A 111 -5.36 -18.61 -3.89
C GLY A 111 -5.40 -19.68 -2.82
N TRP A 112 -5.94 -19.36 -1.64
CA TRP A 112 -6.12 -20.25 -0.50
C TRP A 112 -7.01 -19.60 0.58
N ALA A 113 -7.22 -20.25 1.72
CA ALA A 113 -8.18 -19.81 2.75
C ALA A 113 -8.04 -18.34 3.20
N TRP A 114 -6.82 -17.78 3.26
CA TRP A 114 -6.58 -16.38 3.63
C TRP A 114 -6.22 -15.48 2.44
N LYS A 115 -6.17 -16.02 1.22
CA LYS A 115 -5.83 -15.25 0.01
C LYS A 115 -6.80 -15.53 -1.11
N THR A 116 -7.51 -14.49 -1.47
CA THR A 116 -8.25 -14.38 -2.74
C THR A 116 -7.84 -13.06 -3.41
N GLY A 117 -8.36 -12.81 -4.62
CA GLY A 117 -8.14 -11.55 -5.33
C GLY A 117 -8.78 -10.31 -4.68
N TYR A 118 -9.28 -10.39 -3.44
CA TYR A 118 -9.94 -9.27 -2.78
C TYR A 118 -9.00 -8.09 -2.55
N HIS A 119 -7.91 -8.29 -1.80
CA HIS A 119 -7.00 -7.18 -1.43
C HIS A 119 -6.36 -6.57 -2.67
N THR A 120 -5.87 -7.41 -3.58
CA THR A 120 -5.22 -7.00 -4.83
C THR A 120 -6.16 -6.19 -5.73
N THR A 121 -7.34 -6.73 -6.04
CA THR A 121 -8.30 -6.06 -6.92
C THR A 121 -8.81 -4.77 -6.29
N ARG A 122 -9.23 -4.81 -5.01
CA ARG A 122 -9.77 -3.65 -4.31
C ARG A 122 -8.73 -2.54 -4.19
N SER A 123 -7.47 -2.85 -3.88
CA SER A 123 -6.43 -1.83 -3.74
C SER A 123 -6.15 -1.13 -5.06
N VAL A 124 -6.06 -1.88 -6.17
CA VAL A 124 -5.81 -1.31 -7.50
C VAL A 124 -6.99 -0.43 -7.94
N LEU A 125 -8.22 -0.92 -7.84
CA LEU A 125 -9.41 -0.11 -8.17
C LEU A 125 -9.47 1.15 -7.31
N ARG A 126 -9.18 1.04 -6.02
CA ARG A 126 -9.16 2.20 -5.12
C ARG A 126 -8.06 3.19 -5.49
N ALA A 127 -6.87 2.73 -5.86
CA ALA A 127 -5.78 3.58 -6.30
C ALA A 127 -6.13 4.34 -7.59
N ILE A 128 -6.80 3.68 -8.54
CA ILE A 128 -7.31 4.33 -9.77
C ILE A 128 -8.28 5.45 -9.42
N THR A 129 -9.28 5.20 -8.57
CA THR A 129 -10.24 6.23 -8.15
C THR A 129 -9.53 7.40 -7.47
N LEU A 130 -8.66 7.13 -6.51
CA LEU A 130 -7.97 8.17 -5.74
C LEU A 130 -7.06 9.03 -6.63
N THR A 131 -6.32 8.41 -7.56
CA THR A 131 -5.45 9.15 -8.49
C THR A 131 -6.27 9.99 -9.46
N GLN A 132 -7.40 9.50 -9.97
CA GLN A 132 -8.31 10.30 -10.79
C GLN A 132 -8.87 11.51 -10.04
N ASP A 133 -9.29 11.34 -8.78
CA ASP A 133 -9.80 12.43 -7.94
C ASP A 133 -8.73 13.48 -7.66
N LEU A 134 -7.48 13.06 -7.43
CA LEU A 134 -6.34 13.95 -7.25
C LEU A 134 -6.07 14.78 -8.51
N VAL A 135 -6.05 14.13 -9.69
CA VAL A 135 -5.85 14.81 -10.99
C VAL A 135 -6.95 15.85 -11.24
N ARG A 136 -8.22 15.51 -10.96
CA ARG A 136 -9.37 16.43 -11.10
C ARG A 136 -9.30 17.60 -10.13
N SER A 137 -8.88 17.36 -8.89
CA SER A 137 -8.75 18.41 -7.87
C SER A 137 -7.65 19.42 -8.21
N ASP A 138 -6.59 18.98 -8.88
CA ASP A 138 -5.49 19.84 -9.35
C ASP A 138 -5.86 20.61 -10.62
N HIS A 139 -6.86 20.15 -11.38
CA HIS A 139 -7.33 20.75 -12.64
C HIS A 139 -8.87 20.93 -12.67
N PRO A 140 -9.46 21.83 -11.86
CA PRO A 140 -10.91 21.92 -11.66
C PRO A 140 -11.74 22.41 -12.87
N HIS A 141 -11.10 22.70 -14.02
CA HIS A 141 -11.74 23.30 -15.20
C HIS A 141 -11.45 22.55 -16.52
N ARG A 142 -11.08 21.26 -16.47
CA ARG A 142 -11.02 20.38 -17.65
C ARG A 142 -12.14 19.35 -17.64
#